data_AF-A0A2J8PGD6-F1
#
_entry.id   AF-A0A2J8PGD6-F1
#
_cell.length_a   1.000
_cell.length_b   1.000
_cell.length_c   1.000
_cell.angle_alpha   90.00
_cell.angle_beta   90.00
_cell.angle_gamma   90.00
#
_symmetry.space_group_name_H-M   'P 1'
#
loop_
_entity.id
_entity.type
_entity.pdbx_description
1 polymer ?
#
loop_
_entity_poly.entity_id
_entity_poly.type
_entity_poly.pdbx_seq_one_letter_code
_entity_poly.pdbx_strand_id
1 'polypeptide(L)'
;MLLRSKPALPPPLMLLLLGPLGPLSPGALPRPAQAQDVVDLDFFTQEPLHLVSPSFLSVTIDANLATDPRFLIFLGSPKLRTLARGLSPAYLRFGGTKTDFLIFDPKKESTFEERSYWQSQVNQDICKYGSIPPDVEEKLRLEWPYQEQLLLREHYQKKFKNGTYSTS
;
A
#
# COMPACT_ATOMS: atom_id res chain seq x y z
N MET A 1 -58.52 21.74 6.88
CA MET A 1 -58.75 20.43 7.54
C MET A 1 -58.29 20.60 8.99
N LEU A 2 -59.16 21.00 9.91
CA LEU A 2 -60.17 20.22 10.64
C LEU A 2 -59.58 19.16 11.60
N LEU A 3 -59.98 19.31 12.87
CA LEU A 3 -59.53 18.63 14.09
C LEU A 3 -59.70 17.09 14.06
N ARG A 4 -58.93 16.39 14.90
CA ARG A 4 -59.55 15.57 15.97
C ARG A 4 -58.63 15.24 17.15
N SER A 5 -59.20 15.28 18.35
CA SER A 5 -58.62 14.80 19.63
C SER A 5 -59.55 13.79 20.28
N LYS A 6 -59.00 12.70 20.87
CA LYS A 6 -59.49 11.87 22.01
C LYS A 6 -60.91 11.23 21.90
N PRO A 7 -61.36 10.23 22.72
CA PRO A 7 -60.88 9.67 24.01
C PRO A 7 -60.33 8.20 23.86
N ALA A 8 -60.30 7.23 24.80
CA ALA A 8 -60.91 7.02 26.15
C ALA A 8 -60.15 6.00 27.05
N LEU A 9 -60.76 5.65 28.20
CA LEU A 9 -60.54 4.50 29.12
C LEU A 9 -61.85 3.62 29.12
N PRO A 10 -62.01 2.43 29.78
CA PRO A 10 -61.42 1.96 31.07
C PRO A 10 -61.04 0.43 31.14
N PRO A 11 -60.68 -0.15 32.32
CA PRO A 11 -60.22 -1.55 32.47
C PRO A 11 -61.26 -2.51 33.11
N PRO A 12 -60.94 -3.82 33.21
CA PRO A 12 -61.13 -4.55 34.48
C PRO A 12 -59.86 -5.35 34.86
N LEU A 13 -59.29 -5.18 36.06
CA LEU A 13 -59.67 -5.78 37.34
C LEU A 13 -59.42 -7.31 37.45
N MET A 14 -58.24 -7.62 38.00
CA MET A 14 -57.92 -8.74 38.91
C MET A 14 -58.70 -10.05 38.84
N LEU A 15 -57.97 -11.14 38.59
CA LEU A 15 -58.20 -12.43 39.25
C LEU A 15 -56.87 -13.09 39.63
N LEU A 16 -56.46 -12.88 40.89
CA LEU A 16 -55.45 -13.66 41.57
C LEU A 16 -55.93 -15.11 41.69
N LEU A 17 -55.14 -16.07 41.19
CA LEU A 17 -55.23 -17.48 41.58
C LEU A 17 -53.81 -18.00 41.89
N LEU A 18 -53.73 -18.82 42.94
CA LEU A 18 -52.54 -18.97 43.78
C LEU A 18 -52.01 -20.41 43.75
N GLY A 19 -50.74 -20.58 43.35
CA GLY A 19 -49.94 -21.81 43.54
C GLY A 19 -50.19 -22.95 42.52
N PRO A 20 -49.39 -24.05 42.59
CA PRO A 20 -48.39 -24.39 43.61
C PRO A 20 -46.92 -24.43 43.11
N LEU A 21 -46.00 -24.81 44.00
CA LEU A 21 -44.56 -24.94 43.74
C LEU A 21 -44.18 -26.21 42.96
N GLY A 22 -43.17 -26.10 42.09
CA GLY A 22 -42.31 -27.22 41.65
C GLY A 22 -42.91 -28.17 40.61
N PRO A 23 -42.07 -28.84 39.78
CA PRO A 23 -40.73 -29.29 40.12
C PRO A 23 -39.59 -28.58 39.38
N LEU A 24 -38.37 -28.73 39.91
CA LEU A 24 -37.13 -28.33 39.24
C LEU A 24 -37.03 -29.02 37.88
N SER A 25 -36.78 -28.26 36.81
CA SER A 25 -36.28 -28.84 35.55
C SER A 25 -34.77 -29.10 35.68
N PRO A 26 -34.30 -30.36 35.69
CA PRO A 26 -32.88 -30.64 35.62
C PRO A 26 -32.42 -30.51 34.16
N GLY A 27 -31.45 -29.64 33.89
CA GLY A 27 -30.83 -29.56 32.55
C GLY A 27 -30.92 -28.23 31.81
N ALA A 28 -30.96 -27.09 32.51
CA ALA A 28 -30.26 -25.93 31.97
C ALA A 28 -28.76 -26.14 32.21
N LEU A 29 -28.07 -26.77 31.25
CA LEU A 29 -26.60 -26.69 31.20
C LEU A 29 -26.20 -25.21 31.31
N PRO A 30 -25.18 -24.85 32.12
CA PRO A 30 -24.69 -23.49 32.09
C PRO A 30 -24.26 -23.22 30.64
N ARG A 31 -24.95 -22.28 29.98
CA ARG A 31 -24.52 -21.72 28.70
C ARG A 31 -23.04 -21.39 28.90
N PRO A 32 -22.11 -21.97 28.11
CA PRO A 32 -20.69 -21.71 28.30
C PRO A 32 -20.53 -20.21 28.34
N ALA A 33 -19.93 -19.70 29.42
CA ALA A 33 -19.77 -18.27 29.64
C ALA A 33 -19.19 -17.72 28.35
N GLN A 34 -19.91 -16.80 27.69
CA GLN A 34 -19.45 -16.28 26.41
C GLN A 34 -18.07 -15.70 26.68
N ALA A 35 -17.06 -16.25 26.02
CA ALA A 35 -15.70 -15.74 26.12
C ALA A 35 -15.79 -14.25 25.79
N GLN A 36 -15.50 -13.42 26.78
CA GLN A 36 -15.55 -11.98 26.60
C GLN A 36 -14.27 -11.63 25.85
N ASP A 37 -14.41 -11.36 24.55
CA ASP A 37 -13.37 -10.81 23.68
C ASP A 37 -13.11 -9.33 24.03
N VAL A 38 -12.89 -9.08 25.32
CA VAL A 38 -12.65 -7.77 25.95
C VAL A 38 -11.21 -7.78 26.43
N VAL A 39 -10.45 -6.79 25.95
CA VAL A 39 -9.04 -6.61 26.29
C VAL A 39 -8.85 -5.16 26.72
N ASP A 40 -8.43 -4.95 27.95
CA ASP A 40 -8.05 -3.64 28.46
C ASP A 40 -6.67 -3.24 27.92
N LEU A 41 -6.47 -1.95 27.65
CA LEU A 41 -5.22 -1.41 27.12
C LEU A 41 -4.70 -0.29 28.03
N ASP A 42 -3.49 -0.47 28.57
CA ASP A 42 -2.79 0.56 29.33
C ASP A 42 -2.03 1.52 28.39
N PHE A 43 -2.28 2.81 28.53
CA PHE A 43 -1.71 3.86 27.70
C PHE A 43 -0.69 4.68 28.51
N PHE A 44 0.58 4.67 28.07
CA PHE A 44 1.67 5.46 28.67
C PHE A 44 1.91 6.71 27.81
N THR A 45 1.51 7.87 28.33
CA THR A 45 1.49 9.15 27.59
C THR A 45 2.16 10.31 28.34
N GLN A 46 2.91 10.03 29.41
CA GLN A 46 3.56 11.07 30.23
C GLN A 46 4.68 11.79 29.46
N GLU A 47 5.44 11.06 28.63
CA GLU A 47 6.51 11.60 27.79
C GLU A 47 6.66 10.78 26.48
N PRO A 48 7.19 11.35 25.39
CA PRO A 48 7.46 10.59 24.17
C PRO A 48 8.62 9.60 24.38
N LEU A 49 8.35 8.30 24.28
CA LEU A 49 9.38 7.26 24.41
C LEU A 49 10.49 7.41 23.37
N HIS A 50 10.13 7.72 22.12
CA HIS A 50 11.04 7.97 21.01
C HIS A 50 10.49 9.07 20.10
N LEU A 51 11.36 9.91 19.56
CA LEU A 51 11.04 10.81 18.45
C LEU A 51 11.47 10.13 17.13
N VAL A 52 10.50 9.74 16.31
CA VAL A 52 10.76 9.22 14.96
C VAL A 52 10.94 10.37 13.96
N SER A 53 11.66 10.10 12.86
CA SER A 53 11.75 11.04 11.74
C SER A 53 10.36 11.30 11.13
N PRO A 54 10.07 12.51 10.59
CA PRO A 54 8.92 12.70 9.71
C PRO A 54 8.88 11.70 8.54
N SER A 55 10.05 11.25 8.08
CA SER A 55 10.23 10.22 7.04
C SER A 55 10.32 8.79 7.60
N PHE A 56 9.69 8.50 8.74
CA PHE A 56 9.71 7.17 9.38
C PHE A 56 9.27 6.05 8.42
N LEU A 57 8.18 6.27 7.68
CA LEU A 57 7.74 5.39 6.60
C LEU A 57 8.45 5.80 5.30
N SER A 58 9.62 5.22 5.06
CA SER A 58 10.41 5.40 3.84
C SER A 58 10.34 4.18 2.92
N VAL A 59 10.74 4.35 1.65
CA VAL A 59 10.57 3.33 0.59
C VAL A 59 11.84 3.06 -0.20
N THR A 60 11.85 1.95 -0.95
CA THR A 60 12.98 1.50 -1.77
C THR A 60 12.59 1.26 -3.21
N ILE A 61 13.51 1.49 -4.15
CA ILE A 61 13.50 0.89 -5.49
C ILE A 61 14.72 -0.03 -5.56
N ASP A 62 14.52 -1.30 -5.91
CA ASP A 62 15.65 -2.23 -5.98
C ASP A 62 16.60 -1.83 -7.11
N ALA A 63 17.90 -1.84 -6.83
CA ALA A 63 18.95 -1.59 -7.81
C ALA A 63 18.87 -2.52 -9.03
N ASN A 64 18.23 -3.69 -8.89
CA ASN A 64 17.99 -4.63 -9.98
C ASN A 64 17.15 -4.05 -11.14
N LEU A 65 16.39 -2.97 -10.91
CA LEU A 65 15.65 -2.27 -11.98
C LEU A 65 16.59 -1.67 -13.04
N ALA A 66 17.82 -1.32 -12.66
CA ALA A 66 18.86 -0.85 -13.58
C ALA A 66 19.68 -1.99 -14.24
N THR A 67 19.31 -3.26 -14.08
CA THR A 67 19.94 -4.38 -14.80
C THR A 67 19.71 -4.26 -16.32
N ASP A 68 18.54 -3.77 -16.71
CA ASP A 68 18.27 -3.19 -18.03
C ASP A 68 17.75 -1.75 -17.78
N PRO A 69 18.61 -0.72 -17.94
CA PRO A 69 18.27 0.66 -17.60
C PRO A 69 16.99 1.21 -18.24
N ARG A 70 16.53 0.63 -19.36
CA ARG A 70 15.28 1.03 -20.04
C ARG A 70 14.07 1.01 -19.11
N PHE A 71 14.03 0.11 -18.13
CA PHE A 71 12.90 0.01 -17.20
C PHE A 71 12.89 1.09 -16.11
N LEU A 72 13.97 1.87 -15.95
CA LEU A 72 13.96 3.08 -15.11
C LEU A 72 13.01 4.15 -15.66
N ILE A 73 12.68 4.11 -16.96
CA ILE A 73 11.73 5.03 -17.59
C ILE A 73 10.32 4.92 -16.97
N PHE A 74 9.94 3.79 -16.36
CA PHE A 74 8.69 3.68 -15.59
C PHE A 74 8.59 4.69 -14.43
N LEU A 75 9.72 5.16 -13.90
CA LEU A 75 9.75 6.21 -12.86
C LEU A 75 9.27 7.58 -13.38
N GLY A 76 9.23 7.78 -14.71
CA GLY A 76 8.62 8.94 -15.37
C GLY A 76 7.09 8.93 -15.40
N SER A 77 6.42 7.86 -14.95
CA SER A 77 4.95 7.75 -14.99
C SER A 77 4.26 8.78 -14.06
N PRO A 78 3.34 9.63 -14.57
CA PRO A 78 2.57 10.56 -13.73
C PRO A 78 1.76 9.86 -12.62
N LYS A 79 1.31 8.62 -12.88
CA LYS A 79 0.61 7.79 -11.90
C LYS A 79 1.54 7.41 -10.74
N LEU A 80 2.73 6.90 -11.05
CA LEU A 80 3.72 6.51 -10.03
C LEU A 80 4.22 7.74 -9.24
N ARG A 81 4.43 8.88 -9.91
CA ARG A 81 4.74 10.17 -9.27
C ARG A 81 3.65 10.63 -8.30
N THR A 82 2.38 10.42 -8.64
CA THR A 82 1.24 10.76 -7.75
C THR A 82 1.21 9.85 -6.52
N LEU A 83 1.41 8.54 -6.70
CA LEU A 83 1.49 7.57 -5.60
C LEU A 83 2.67 7.87 -4.66
N ALA A 84 3.86 8.13 -5.22
CA ALA A 84 5.06 8.47 -4.44
C ALA A 84 4.89 9.77 -3.63
N ARG A 85 4.24 10.79 -4.21
CA ARG A 85 3.90 12.04 -3.48
C ARG A 85 2.98 11.79 -2.29
N GLY A 86 2.09 10.80 -2.35
CA GLY A 86 1.22 10.40 -1.24
C GLY A 86 1.98 9.81 -0.03
N LEU A 87 3.26 9.45 -0.19
CA LEU A 87 4.13 8.98 0.88
C LEU A 87 5.09 10.09 1.38
N SER A 88 5.02 11.31 0.83
CA SER A 88 5.88 12.41 1.25
C SER A 88 5.47 12.95 2.63
N PRO A 89 6.40 13.22 3.56
CA PRO A 89 7.86 13.10 3.41
C PRO A 89 8.37 11.67 3.62
N ALA A 90 9.22 11.20 2.71
CA ALA A 90 9.87 9.88 2.78
C ALA A 90 11.25 9.93 2.14
N TYR A 91 12.18 9.08 2.61
CA TYR A 91 13.38 8.75 1.86
C TYR A 91 13.06 7.74 0.76
N LEU A 92 13.77 7.86 -0.37
CA LEU A 92 13.74 6.91 -1.48
C LEU A 92 15.13 6.28 -1.61
N ARG A 93 15.31 5.06 -1.10
CA ARG A 93 16.57 4.31 -1.26
C ARG A 93 16.57 3.58 -2.60
N PHE A 94 17.43 3.99 -3.52
CA PHE A 94 17.84 3.13 -4.63
C PHE A 94 18.94 2.19 -4.15
N GLY A 95 18.69 0.88 -4.15
CA GLY A 95 19.64 -0.09 -3.62
C GLY A 95 19.06 -1.49 -3.49
N GLY A 96 19.91 -2.51 -3.32
CA GLY A 96 19.52 -3.91 -3.27
C GLY A 96 20.73 -4.79 -3.57
N THR A 97 20.52 -6.08 -3.86
CA THR A 97 21.66 -6.99 -4.16
C THR A 97 22.43 -6.58 -5.42
N LYS A 98 21.80 -5.87 -6.37
CA LYS A 98 22.47 -5.42 -7.59
C LYS A 98 23.41 -4.23 -7.36
N THR A 99 23.34 -3.54 -6.22
CA THR A 99 24.15 -2.33 -5.94
C THR A 99 25.64 -2.58 -6.15
N ASP A 100 26.16 -3.71 -5.66
CA ASP A 100 27.58 -4.08 -5.76
C ASP A 100 28.01 -4.56 -7.17
N PHE A 101 27.07 -4.60 -8.13
CA PHE A 101 27.27 -5.05 -9.51
C PHE A 101 26.91 -3.97 -10.54
N LEU A 102 26.49 -2.78 -10.11
CA LEU A 102 26.22 -1.65 -11.00
C LEU A 102 27.47 -0.78 -11.16
N ILE A 103 27.90 -0.62 -12.41
CA ILE A 103 29.05 0.22 -12.78
C ILE A 103 28.52 1.46 -13.52
N PHE A 104 28.87 2.64 -13.03
CA PHE A 104 28.60 3.87 -13.74
C PHE A 104 29.53 3.98 -14.95
N ASP A 105 28.94 4.08 -16.15
CA ASP A 105 29.64 4.30 -17.40
C ASP A 105 29.06 5.55 -18.10
N PRO A 106 29.72 6.72 -18.01
CA PRO A 106 29.24 7.95 -18.63
C PRO A 106 29.31 7.94 -20.17
N LYS A 107 29.92 6.91 -20.79
CA LYS A 107 30.02 6.75 -22.24
C LYS A 107 29.06 5.70 -22.80
N LYS A 108 28.30 5.02 -21.94
CA LYS A 108 27.30 4.02 -22.36
C LYS A 108 26.24 4.69 -23.24
N GLU A 109 26.08 4.16 -24.45
CA GLU A 109 25.04 4.60 -25.39
C GLU A 109 23.63 4.39 -24.82
N SER A 110 22.77 5.39 -25.00
CA SER A 110 21.37 5.37 -24.61
C SER A 110 20.50 4.65 -25.65
N THR A 111 19.51 3.89 -25.18
CA THR A 111 18.61 3.13 -26.06
C THR A 111 17.63 4.05 -26.78
N PHE A 112 16.72 3.49 -27.58
CA PHE A 112 15.65 4.27 -28.20
C PHE A 112 14.68 4.82 -27.13
N GLU A 113 14.31 3.99 -26.17
CA GLU A 113 13.36 4.28 -25.10
C GLU A 113 13.85 5.42 -24.20
N GLU A 114 15.12 5.37 -23.79
CA GLU A 114 15.76 6.42 -22.99
C GLU A 114 15.80 7.76 -23.76
N ARG A 115 16.25 7.73 -25.03
CA ARG A 115 16.31 8.94 -25.86
C ARG A 115 14.93 9.54 -26.14
N SER A 116 13.95 8.71 -26.49
CA SER A 116 12.57 9.14 -26.77
C SER A 116 11.94 9.78 -25.53
N TYR A 117 12.12 9.18 -24.34
CA TYR A 117 11.69 9.77 -23.08
C TYR A 117 12.33 11.14 -22.81
N TRP A 118 13.66 11.25 -22.85
CA TRP A 118 14.33 12.51 -22.53
C TRP A 118 14.05 13.61 -23.56
N GLN A 119 13.94 13.27 -24.84
CA GLN A 119 13.57 14.21 -25.90
C GLN A 119 12.16 14.78 -25.70
N SER A 120 11.20 14.00 -25.20
CA SER A 120 9.84 14.51 -24.94
C SER A 120 9.74 15.39 -23.68
N GLN A 121 10.74 15.39 -22.79
CA GLN A 121 10.79 16.31 -21.64
C GLN A 121 11.42 17.68 -21.97
N VAL A 122 12.04 17.85 -23.14
CA VAL A 122 12.75 19.08 -23.51
C VAL A 122 11.79 20.28 -23.51
N ASN A 123 12.23 21.39 -22.92
CA ASN A 123 11.46 22.63 -22.74
C ASN A 123 10.18 22.51 -21.89
N GLN A 124 10.04 21.46 -21.06
CA GLN A 124 8.89 21.28 -20.17
C GLN A 124 9.28 21.19 -18.68
N ASP A 125 8.35 21.60 -17.81
CA ASP A 125 8.43 21.29 -16.37
C ASP A 125 8.11 19.81 -16.17
N ILE A 126 9.17 18.99 -16.10
CA ILE A 126 9.10 17.53 -15.92
C ILE A 126 8.30 17.11 -14.67
N CYS A 127 8.28 17.93 -13.61
CA CYS A 127 7.55 17.63 -12.38
C CYS A 127 6.04 17.86 -12.51
N LYS A 128 5.61 18.77 -13.37
CA LYS A 128 4.19 19.05 -13.67
C LYS A 128 3.68 18.21 -14.83
N TYR A 129 4.32 18.32 -15.99
CA TYR A 129 3.82 17.83 -17.28
C TYR A 129 4.50 16.54 -17.75
N GLY A 130 5.71 16.25 -17.25
CA GLY A 130 6.51 15.12 -17.73
C GLY A 130 5.79 13.79 -17.61
N SER A 131 5.85 13.01 -18.69
CA SER A 131 5.21 11.71 -18.90
C SER A 131 6.03 10.85 -19.88
N ILE A 132 5.76 9.54 -19.90
CA ILE A 132 6.41 8.59 -20.82
C ILE A 132 5.71 8.67 -22.20
N PRO A 133 6.44 8.67 -23.32
CA PRO A 133 5.84 8.51 -24.65
C PRO A 133 4.98 7.23 -24.73
N PRO A 134 3.76 7.26 -25.33
CA PRO A 134 2.85 6.10 -25.28
C PRO A 134 3.42 4.82 -25.89
N ASP A 135 4.17 4.94 -26.98
CA ASP A 135 4.87 3.84 -27.67
C ASP A 135 5.95 3.20 -26.77
N VAL A 136 6.69 4.03 -26.03
CA VAL A 136 7.69 3.59 -25.06
C VAL A 136 7.01 2.95 -23.84
N GLU A 137 5.94 3.52 -23.31
CA GLU A 137 5.22 2.94 -22.18
C GLU A 137 4.60 1.59 -22.54
N GLU A 138 3.94 1.48 -23.69
CA GLU A 138 3.34 0.23 -24.18
C GLU A 138 4.40 -0.86 -24.35
N LYS A 139 5.50 -0.56 -25.05
CA LYS A 139 6.60 -1.50 -25.27
C LYS A 139 7.19 -2.00 -23.95
N LEU A 140 7.55 -1.09 -23.03
CA LEU A 140 8.13 -1.47 -21.75
C LEU A 140 7.15 -2.30 -20.91
N ARG A 141 5.85 -1.99 -20.94
CA ARG A 141 4.82 -2.76 -20.21
C ARG A 141 4.60 -4.16 -20.78
N LEU A 142 4.80 -4.36 -22.09
CA LEU A 142 4.80 -5.68 -22.72
C LEU A 142 6.04 -6.51 -22.36
N GLU A 143 7.22 -5.87 -22.28
CA GLU A 143 8.47 -6.55 -21.91
C GLU A 143 8.62 -6.81 -20.39
N TRP A 144 7.95 -6.01 -19.55
CA TRP A 144 8.13 -6.05 -18.08
C TRP A 144 7.90 -7.43 -17.42
N PRO A 145 6.83 -8.20 -17.71
CA PRO A 145 6.61 -9.49 -17.06
C PRO A 145 7.74 -10.50 -17.33
N TYR A 146 8.37 -10.42 -18.51
CA TYR A 146 9.54 -11.23 -18.84
C TYR A 146 10.77 -10.76 -18.06
N GLN A 147 11.01 -9.44 -18.01
CA GLN A 147 12.09 -8.86 -17.23
C GLN A 147 11.98 -9.18 -15.73
N GLU A 148 10.80 -9.05 -15.14
CA GLU A 148 10.54 -9.40 -13.73
C GLU A 148 10.95 -10.85 -13.42
N GLN A 149 10.59 -11.80 -14.28
CA GLN A 149 10.98 -13.20 -14.14
C GLN A 149 12.50 -13.41 -14.27
N LEU A 150 13.19 -12.62 -15.10
CA LEU A 150 14.67 -12.64 -15.18
C LEU A 150 15.31 -12.10 -13.90
N LEU A 151 14.84 -10.97 -13.36
CA LEU A 151 15.37 -10.35 -12.15
C LEU A 151 15.18 -11.27 -10.92
N LEU A 152 13.99 -11.83 -10.75
CA LEU A 152 13.70 -12.80 -9.70
C LEU A 152 14.60 -14.05 -9.85
N ARG A 153 14.73 -14.59 -11.07
CA ARG A 153 15.58 -15.77 -11.34
C ARG A 153 17.06 -15.50 -11.06
N GLU A 154 17.60 -14.35 -11.45
CA GLU A 154 18.97 -13.93 -11.12
C GLU A 154 19.18 -13.91 -9.59
N HIS A 155 18.23 -13.34 -8.86
CA HIS A 155 18.27 -13.27 -7.40
C HIS A 155 18.19 -14.64 -6.72
N TYR A 156 17.33 -15.56 -7.19
CA TYR A 156 17.26 -16.93 -6.66
C TYR A 156 18.51 -17.75 -6.97
N GLN A 157 19.10 -17.58 -8.16
CA GLN A 157 20.30 -18.31 -8.57
C GLN A 157 21.60 -17.76 -7.95
N LYS A 158 21.56 -16.54 -7.38
CA LYS A 158 22.73 -15.81 -6.83
C LYS A 158 23.86 -15.61 -7.86
N LYS A 159 23.52 -15.60 -9.15
CA LYS A 159 24.47 -15.46 -10.28
C LYS A 159 24.39 -14.07 -10.89
N PHE A 160 24.80 -13.08 -10.10
CA PHE A 160 24.71 -11.67 -10.49
C PHE A 160 25.76 -11.32 -11.55
N LYS A 161 25.30 -10.70 -12.65
CA LYS A 161 26.17 -10.11 -13.68
C LYS A 161 26.33 -8.62 -13.44
N ASN A 162 27.52 -8.09 -13.77
CA ASN A 162 27.76 -6.65 -13.80
C ASN A 162 26.86 -5.99 -14.85
N GLY A 163 26.23 -4.87 -14.49
CA GLY A 163 25.45 -4.02 -15.39
C GLY A 163 26.06 -2.63 -15.46
N THR A 164 25.95 -1.96 -16.61
CA THR A 164 26.32 -0.55 -16.74
C THR A 164 25.11 0.36 -16.86
N TYR A 165 25.20 1.54 -16.26
CA TYR A 165 24.21 2.62 -16.41
C TYR A 165 24.94 3.94 -16.65
N SER A 166 24.32 4.85 -17.41
CA SER A 166 24.79 6.22 -17.64
C SER A 166 23.84 7.22 -16.96
N THR A 167 24.12 8.52 -17.12
CA THR A 167 23.21 9.61 -16.74
C THR A 167 21.95 9.69 -17.60
N SER A 168 21.92 8.97 -18.73
CA SER A 168 21.28 9.41 -19.99
C SER A 168 21.86 10.70 -20.57
#